data_AF-A0A678TGY1-F1
#
_entry.id   AF-A0A678TGY1-F1
#
_cell.length_a   1.000
_cell.length_b   1.000
_cell.length_c   1.000
_cell.angle_alpha   90.00
_cell.angle_beta   90.00
_cell.angle_gamma   90.00
#
_symmetry.space_group_name_H-M   'P 1'
#
loop_
_entity.id
_entity.type
_entity.pdbx_description
1 polymer ?
#
loop_
_entity_poly.entity_id
_entity_poly.type
_entity_poly.pdbx_seq_one_letter_code
_entity_poly.pdbx_strand_id
1 'polypeptide(L)'
;MHTSGEVITADLIYVFGYVKILDIILKTTSDALRDKCDCYVSEIIVSEDDVTYASMIAKVLVPEFEEEIGLPEIAGGLGSKLMDVPKDAGKAIANCDKQEILQSLKRLSDICKQKKCAHQKLLSIEAQIGVSRMAVGNEAVGKDDEGKTNTKGSNKDGGSGKKCETEVTNKGKTETMGSNKDDQFANDG
;
A
#
# COMPACT_ATOMS: atom_id res chain seq x y z
N MET A 1 13.02 1.35 29.77
CA MET A 1 13.52 0.95 28.44
C MET A 1 12.34 0.34 27.72
N HIS A 2 11.67 1.07 26.82
CA HIS A 2 10.70 0.44 25.93
C HIS A 2 11.48 -0.41 24.92
N THR A 3 11.13 -1.67 24.83
CA THR A 3 11.73 -2.57 23.85
C THR A 3 11.23 -2.16 22.47
N SER A 4 12.08 -2.18 21.44
CA SER A 4 11.73 -1.69 20.10
C SER A 4 10.47 -2.36 19.52
N GLY A 5 10.15 -3.59 19.96
CA GLY A 5 8.93 -4.31 19.58
C GLY A 5 7.62 -3.71 20.12
N GLU A 6 7.62 -3.13 21.33
CA GLU A 6 6.42 -2.50 21.91
C GLU A 6 6.01 -1.24 21.13
N VAL A 7 6.99 -0.44 20.72
CA VAL A 7 6.79 0.80 19.95
C VAL A 7 6.23 0.48 18.55
N ILE A 8 6.82 -0.51 17.87
CA ILE A 8 6.36 -0.94 16.53
C ILE A 8 4.92 -1.48 16.57
N THR A 9 4.56 -2.21 17.64
CA THR A 9 3.21 -2.76 17.79
C THR A 9 2.17 -1.66 18.03
N ALA A 10 2.49 -0.66 18.85
CA ALA A 10 1.61 0.48 19.10
C ALA A 10 1.37 1.32 17.82
N ASP A 11 2.44 1.59 17.05
CA ASP A 11 2.35 2.31 15.78
C ASP A 11 1.51 1.54 14.74
N LEU A 12 1.66 0.21 14.66
CA LEU A 12 0.85 -0.62 13.77
C LEU A 12 -0.65 -0.51 14.10
N ILE A 13 -1.01 -0.66 15.37
CA ILE A 13 -2.40 -0.57 15.83
C ILE A 13 -2.97 0.82 15.52
N TYR A 14 -2.21 1.86 15.82
CA TYR A 14 -2.61 3.25 15.58
C TYR A 14 -2.87 3.51 14.09
N VAL A 15 -1.91 3.20 13.22
CA VAL A 15 -2.04 3.50 11.79
C VAL A 15 -3.15 2.63 11.15
N PHE A 16 -3.30 1.37 11.56
CA PHE A 16 -4.39 0.52 11.08
C PHE A 16 -5.76 1.07 11.49
N GLY A 17 -5.92 1.44 12.76
CA GLY A 17 -7.15 2.09 13.25
C GLY A 17 -7.45 3.39 12.51
N TYR A 18 -6.41 4.19 12.24
CA TYR A 18 -6.54 5.43 11.48
C TYR A 18 -7.05 5.20 10.06
N VAL A 19 -6.53 4.18 9.34
CA VAL A 19 -7.04 3.81 8.01
C VAL A 19 -8.52 3.44 8.07
N LYS A 20 -8.96 2.67 9.06
CA LYS A 20 -10.37 2.30 9.23
C LYS A 20 -11.27 3.51 9.48
N ILE A 21 -10.82 4.47 10.27
CA ILE A 21 -11.55 5.72 10.50
C ILE A 21 -11.66 6.52 9.19
N LEU A 22 -10.57 6.62 8.43
CA LEU A 22 -10.59 7.29 7.12
C LEU A 22 -11.54 6.61 6.14
N ASP A 23 -11.63 5.29 6.13
CA ASP A 23 -12.61 4.55 5.30
C ASP A 23 -14.05 4.91 5.64
N ILE A 24 -14.38 4.99 6.94
CA ILE A 24 -15.72 5.37 7.41
C ILE A 24 -16.04 6.82 6.99
N ILE A 25 -15.09 7.73 7.19
CA ILE A 25 -15.29 9.15 6.85
C ILE A 25 -15.41 9.31 5.33
N LEU A 26 -14.58 8.60 4.55
CA LEU A 26 -14.67 8.59 3.08
C LEU A 26 -16.06 8.17 2.63
N LYS A 27 -16.54 7.04 3.16
CA LYS A 27 -17.85 6.49 2.80
C LYS A 27 -18.98 7.44 3.16
N THR A 28 -19.00 7.94 4.40
CA THR A 28 -20.02 8.86 4.88
C THR A 28 -20.04 10.17 4.07
N THR A 29 -18.85 10.69 3.70
CA THR A 29 -18.75 11.92 2.91
C THR A 29 -19.20 11.68 1.46
N SER A 30 -18.90 10.51 0.89
CA SER A 30 -19.35 10.11 -0.44
C SER A 30 -20.87 9.96 -0.49
N ASP A 31 -21.47 9.30 0.51
CA ASP A 31 -22.92 9.11 0.57
C ASP A 31 -23.65 10.46 0.70
N ALA A 32 -23.15 11.38 1.55
CA ALA A 32 -23.69 12.73 1.63
C ALA A 32 -23.55 13.53 0.32
N LEU A 33 -22.44 13.33 -0.42
CA LEU A 33 -22.26 13.92 -1.74
C LEU A 33 -23.29 13.35 -2.74
N ARG A 34 -23.55 12.04 -2.71
CA ARG A 34 -24.55 11.38 -3.56
C ARG A 34 -25.94 11.94 -3.31
N ASP A 35 -26.38 11.96 -2.06
CA ASP A 35 -27.69 12.49 -1.68
C ASP A 35 -27.91 13.92 -2.18
N LYS A 36 -26.84 14.74 -2.13
CA LYS A 36 -26.90 16.12 -2.62
C LYS A 36 -26.87 16.22 -4.14
N CYS A 37 -26.17 15.32 -4.82
CA CYS A 37 -25.99 15.35 -6.28
C CYS A 37 -27.13 14.69 -7.06
N ASP A 38 -27.91 13.80 -6.43
CA ASP A 38 -29.00 13.04 -7.07
C ASP A 38 -30.04 13.94 -7.76
N CYS A 39 -30.25 15.17 -7.27
CA CYS A 39 -31.18 16.11 -7.88
C CYS A 39 -30.61 16.82 -9.13
N TYR A 40 -29.28 16.91 -9.24
CA TYR A 40 -28.57 17.60 -10.33
C TYR A 40 -28.09 16.67 -11.42
N VAL A 41 -27.77 15.42 -11.10
CA VAL A 41 -27.24 14.47 -12.07
C VAL A 41 -28.00 13.16 -12.02
N SER A 42 -28.84 12.95 -13.03
CA SER A 42 -29.73 11.79 -13.10
C SER A 42 -29.15 10.62 -13.92
N GLU A 43 -28.06 10.85 -14.67
CA GLU A 43 -27.51 9.90 -15.65
C GLU A 43 -26.05 9.49 -15.40
N ILE A 44 -25.39 9.97 -14.34
CA ILE A 44 -24.07 9.43 -13.98
C ILE A 44 -24.29 7.98 -13.57
N ILE A 45 -23.67 7.06 -14.33
CA ILE A 45 -23.62 5.63 -14.03
C ILE A 45 -23.25 5.49 -12.55
N VAL A 46 -24.09 4.77 -11.80
CA VAL A 46 -23.88 4.47 -10.38
C VAL A 46 -22.54 3.77 -10.23
N SER A 47 -21.49 4.54 -9.98
CA SER A 47 -20.17 4.00 -9.71
C SER A 47 -20.17 3.49 -8.28
N GLU A 48 -19.82 2.22 -8.09
CA GLU A 48 -19.65 1.62 -6.76
C GLU A 48 -18.43 2.20 -6.03
N ASP A 49 -17.43 2.69 -6.78
CA ASP A 49 -16.24 3.31 -6.21
C ASP A 49 -16.46 4.78 -5.89
N ASP A 50 -16.30 5.14 -4.61
CA ASP A 50 -16.58 6.48 -4.10
C ASP A 50 -15.66 7.55 -4.71
N VAL A 51 -14.40 7.22 -5.00
CA VAL A 51 -13.42 8.15 -5.57
C VAL A 51 -13.72 8.41 -7.05
N THR A 52 -14.12 7.38 -7.78
CA THR A 52 -14.56 7.45 -9.17
C THR A 52 -15.84 8.25 -9.29
N TYR A 53 -16.84 7.99 -8.44
CA TYR A 53 -18.05 8.79 -8.37
C TYR A 53 -17.75 10.28 -8.13
N ALA A 54 -16.94 10.59 -7.12
CA ALA A 54 -16.56 11.96 -6.81
C ALA A 54 -15.81 12.64 -7.97
N SER A 55 -14.96 11.91 -8.69
CA SER A 55 -14.28 12.42 -9.90
C SER A 55 -15.26 12.74 -11.02
N MET A 56 -16.30 11.92 -11.22
CA MET A 56 -17.35 12.18 -12.21
C MET A 56 -18.16 13.42 -11.85
N ILE A 57 -18.54 13.56 -10.57
CA ILE A 57 -19.25 14.74 -10.08
C ILE A 57 -18.43 16.01 -10.26
N ALA A 58 -17.12 15.97 -9.95
CA ALA A 58 -16.23 17.10 -10.18
C ALA A 58 -16.26 17.56 -11.64
N LYS A 59 -16.18 16.61 -12.58
CA LYS A 59 -16.24 16.88 -14.03
C LYS A 59 -17.57 17.46 -14.51
N VAL A 60 -18.69 17.03 -13.93
CA VAL A 60 -20.03 17.42 -14.42
C VAL A 60 -20.51 18.72 -13.79
N LEU A 61 -20.39 18.86 -12.47
CA LEU A 61 -21.01 19.96 -11.73
C LEU A 61 -20.05 21.13 -11.45
N VAL A 62 -18.76 20.84 -11.39
CA VAL A 62 -17.71 21.83 -11.08
C VAL A 62 -16.47 21.66 -11.97
N PRO A 63 -16.62 21.55 -13.30
CA PRO A 63 -15.50 21.24 -14.21
C PRO A 63 -14.34 22.21 -14.09
N GLU A 64 -14.59 23.48 -13.76
CA GLU A 64 -13.53 24.48 -13.61
C GLU A 64 -12.60 24.24 -12.41
N PHE A 65 -12.96 23.35 -11.49
CA PHE A 65 -12.20 23.00 -10.30
C PHE A 65 -11.62 21.58 -10.33
N GLU A 66 -11.80 20.84 -11.43
CA GLU A 66 -11.40 19.43 -11.52
C GLU A 66 -9.90 19.23 -11.21
N GLU A 67 -9.03 20.05 -11.82
CA GLU A 67 -7.59 20.01 -11.58
C GLU A 67 -7.22 20.40 -10.15
N GLU A 68 -7.89 21.41 -9.58
CA GLU A 68 -7.65 21.87 -8.19
C GLU A 68 -7.96 20.76 -7.17
N ILE A 69 -9.03 20.00 -7.43
CA ILE A 69 -9.47 18.92 -6.55
C ILE A 69 -8.49 17.74 -6.62
N GLY A 70 -7.92 17.43 -7.79
CA GLY A 70 -6.90 16.38 -7.95
C GLY A 70 -7.41 14.94 -7.73
N LEU A 71 -8.72 14.72 -7.70
CA LEU A 71 -9.32 13.38 -7.59
C LEU A 71 -8.96 12.43 -8.76
N PRO A 72 -8.83 12.89 -10.03
CA PRO A 72 -8.46 12.01 -11.14
C PRO A 72 -7.08 11.33 -10.97
N GLU A 73 -6.10 12.04 -10.39
CA GLU A 73 -4.78 11.46 -10.09
C GLU A 73 -4.86 10.41 -8.98
N ILE A 74 -5.72 10.65 -7.99
CA ILE A 74 -5.94 9.77 -6.85
C ILE A 74 -6.64 8.47 -7.27
N ALA A 75 -7.60 8.55 -8.20
CA ALA A 75 -8.33 7.41 -8.74
C ALA A 75 -7.47 6.49 -9.66
N GLY A 76 -6.15 6.69 -9.70
CA GLY A 76 -5.25 5.87 -10.49
C GLY A 76 -5.19 6.27 -11.97
N GLY A 77 -5.49 7.53 -12.29
CA GLY A 77 -5.39 8.03 -13.65
C GLY A 77 -6.39 7.35 -14.59
N LEU A 78 -7.69 7.38 -14.23
CA LEU A 78 -8.82 6.98 -15.09
C LEU A 78 -9.00 7.90 -16.32
N GLY A 79 -7.90 8.42 -16.87
CA GLY A 79 -7.84 9.38 -17.97
C GLY A 79 -8.30 8.85 -19.33
N SER A 80 -8.73 7.59 -19.44
CA SER A 80 -9.26 7.03 -20.71
C SER A 80 -10.57 6.26 -20.62
N LYS A 81 -11.06 5.89 -19.42
CA LYS A 81 -12.33 5.16 -19.25
C LYS A 81 -13.45 5.95 -18.60
N LEU A 82 -13.15 7.15 -18.08
CA LEU A 82 -14.19 8.12 -17.70
C LEU A 82 -14.73 8.89 -18.92
N MET A 83 -14.63 8.27 -20.10
CA MET A 83 -15.05 8.84 -21.38
C MET A 83 -16.54 8.54 -21.56
N ASP A 84 -17.25 9.52 -22.08
CA ASP A 84 -18.70 9.55 -22.30
C ASP A 84 -19.56 9.92 -21.09
N VAL A 85 -19.08 10.84 -20.24
CA VAL A 85 -20.04 11.65 -19.47
C VAL A 85 -20.50 12.81 -20.38
N PRO A 86 -21.80 12.90 -20.74
CA PRO A 86 -22.31 13.98 -21.58
C PRO A 86 -21.98 15.35 -20.96
N LYS A 87 -21.54 16.31 -21.76
CA LYS A 87 -21.30 17.70 -21.30
C LYS A 87 -22.55 18.35 -20.69
N ASP A 88 -23.73 17.83 -21.03
CA ASP A 88 -25.04 18.28 -20.53
C ASP A 88 -25.67 17.31 -19.51
N ALA A 89 -24.89 16.39 -18.92
CA ALA A 89 -25.40 15.41 -17.94
C ALA A 89 -25.85 16.05 -16.61
N GLY A 90 -25.41 17.28 -16.34
CA GLY A 90 -25.78 18.05 -15.16
C GLY A 90 -26.87 19.07 -15.45
N LYS A 91 -27.83 19.18 -14.53
CA LYS A 91 -28.76 20.33 -14.49
C LYS A 91 -28.05 21.58 -13.98
N ALA A 92 -28.63 22.74 -14.26
CA ALA A 92 -28.18 24.00 -13.67
C ALA A 92 -28.16 23.89 -12.14
N ILE A 93 -27.01 24.18 -11.53
CA ILE A 93 -26.80 24.13 -10.09
C ILE A 93 -26.81 25.54 -9.48
N ALA A 94 -27.46 25.70 -8.33
CA ALA A 94 -27.42 26.95 -7.59
C ALA A 94 -26.02 27.18 -6.99
N ASN A 95 -25.58 28.44 -6.91
CA ASN A 95 -24.22 28.77 -6.47
C ASN A 95 -23.91 28.28 -5.03
N CYS A 96 -24.91 28.29 -4.14
CA CYS A 96 -24.77 27.75 -2.78
C CYS A 96 -24.46 26.25 -2.79
N ASP A 97 -25.23 25.47 -3.55
CA ASP A 97 -25.03 24.02 -3.66
C ASP A 97 -23.71 23.68 -4.34
N LYS A 98 -23.32 24.48 -5.35
CA LYS A 98 -22.04 24.35 -6.03
C LYS A 98 -20.86 24.46 -5.04
N GLN A 99 -20.91 25.42 -4.12
CA GLN A 99 -19.88 25.60 -3.10
C GLN A 99 -19.82 24.43 -2.10
N GLU A 100 -20.97 23.94 -1.66
CA GLU A 100 -21.05 22.79 -0.75
C GLU A 100 -20.56 21.49 -1.40
N ILE A 101 -20.88 21.27 -2.68
CA ILE A 101 -20.36 20.15 -3.47
C ILE A 101 -18.84 20.28 -3.61
N LEU A 102 -18.33 21.47 -3.94
CA LEU A 102 -16.88 21.70 -4.05
C LEU A 102 -16.16 21.41 -2.72
N GLN A 103 -16.71 21.85 -1.58
CA GLN A 103 -16.15 21.55 -0.27
C GLN A 103 -16.14 20.05 0.04
N SER A 104 -17.21 19.34 -0.33
CA SER A 104 -17.31 17.89 -0.16
C SER A 104 -16.27 17.15 -1.00
N LEU A 105 -16.09 17.56 -2.26
CA LEU A 105 -15.08 17.01 -3.17
C LEU A 105 -13.65 17.26 -2.68
N LYS A 106 -13.35 18.47 -2.19
CA LYS A 106 -12.05 18.79 -1.57
C LYS A 106 -11.79 17.91 -0.36
N ARG A 107 -12.79 17.75 0.52
CA ARG A 107 -12.69 16.87 1.68
C ARG A 107 -12.43 15.41 1.28
N LEU A 108 -13.11 14.89 0.27
CA LEU A 108 -12.87 13.54 -0.25
C LEU A 108 -11.45 13.38 -0.79
N SER A 109 -10.95 14.36 -1.55
CA SER A 109 -9.57 14.36 -2.05
C SER A 109 -8.56 14.30 -0.90
N ASP A 110 -8.74 15.12 0.13
CA ASP A 110 -7.85 15.15 1.29
C ASP A 110 -7.88 13.84 2.09
N ILE A 111 -9.06 13.25 2.29
CA ILE A 111 -9.20 11.93 2.93
C ILE A 111 -8.43 10.87 2.13
N CYS A 112 -8.56 10.86 0.80
CA CYS A 112 -7.86 9.90 -0.03
C CYS A 112 -6.34 10.07 0.02
N LYS A 113 -5.83 11.31 0.01
CA LYS A 113 -4.40 11.61 0.18
C LYS A 113 -3.89 11.08 1.53
N GLN A 114 -4.64 11.34 2.61
CA GLN A 114 -4.31 10.85 3.94
C GLN A 114 -4.33 9.33 4.02
N LYS A 115 -5.32 8.68 3.41
CA LYS A 115 -5.43 7.22 3.34
C LYS A 115 -4.24 6.62 2.60
N LYS A 116 -3.82 7.20 1.47
CA LYS A 116 -2.63 6.77 0.72
C LYS A 116 -1.37 6.90 1.58
N CYS A 117 -1.18 8.02 2.28
CA CYS A 117 -0.08 8.20 3.23
C CYS A 117 -0.10 7.16 4.36
N ALA A 118 -1.27 6.87 4.93
CA ALA A 118 -1.40 5.89 6.01
C ALA A 118 -1.07 4.46 5.54
N HIS A 119 -1.49 4.08 4.33
CA HIS A 119 -1.10 2.80 3.73
C HIS A 119 0.41 2.69 3.51
N GLN A 120 1.06 3.77 3.05
CA GLN A 120 2.52 3.79 2.90
C GLN A 120 3.24 3.62 4.25
N LYS A 121 2.71 4.22 5.32
CA LYS A 121 3.22 4.01 6.69
C LYS A 121 3.04 2.57 7.15
N LEU A 122 1.88 1.94 6.87
CA LEU A 122 1.66 0.52 7.19
C LEU A 122 2.70 -0.38 6.50
N LEU A 123 2.93 -0.19 5.21
CA LEU A 123 3.94 -0.94 4.45
C LEU A 123 5.35 -0.77 5.05
N SER A 124 5.69 0.45 5.50
CA SER A 124 6.96 0.72 6.17
C SER A 124 7.09 -0.02 7.51
N ILE A 125 6.03 -0.06 8.30
CA ILE A 125 5.99 -0.78 9.58
C ILE A 125 6.10 -2.29 9.34
N GLU A 126 5.38 -2.83 8.36
CA GLU A 126 5.45 -4.26 7.98
C GLU A 126 6.87 -4.65 7.56
N ALA A 127 7.56 -3.81 6.76
CA ALA A 127 8.95 -4.04 6.38
C ALA A 127 9.89 -4.07 7.59
N GLN A 128 9.71 -3.16 8.56
CA GLN A 128 10.51 -3.13 9.80
C GLN A 128 10.30 -4.40 10.63
N ILE A 129 9.06 -4.88 10.77
CA ILE A 129 8.75 -6.14 11.45
C ILE A 129 9.45 -7.33 10.75
N GLY A 130 9.40 -7.36 9.42
CA GLY A 130 10.08 -8.39 8.62
C GLY A 130 11.60 -8.42 8.86
N VAL A 131 12.25 -7.24 8.88
CA VAL A 131 13.69 -7.11 9.17
C VAL A 131 14.02 -7.54 10.60
N SER A 132 13.23 -7.13 11.60
CA SER A 132 13.46 -7.52 13.00
C SER A 132 13.36 -9.04 13.21
N ARG A 133 12.47 -9.75 12.51
CA ARG A 133 12.37 -11.22 12.59
C ARG A 133 13.63 -11.92 12.09
N MET A 134 14.28 -11.40 11.05
CA MET A 134 15.53 -11.98 10.54
C MET A 134 16.70 -11.75 11.50
N ALA A 135 16.73 -10.61 12.20
CA ALA A 135 17.78 -10.31 13.18
C ALA A 135 17.72 -11.23 14.42
N VAL A 136 16.51 -11.50 14.93
CA VAL A 136 16.32 -12.38 16.12
C VAL A 136 16.55 -13.87 15.79
N GLY A 137 16.31 -14.29 14.54
CA GLY A 137 16.56 -15.68 14.11
C GLY A 137 18.03 -16.09 14.05
N ASN A 138 18.97 -15.14 14.07
CA ASN A 138 20.41 -15.40 14.01
C ASN A 138 21.11 -15.42 15.39
N GLU A 139 20.41 -15.11 16.49
CA GLU A 139 20.99 -15.12 17.85
C GLU A 139 20.84 -16.47 18.58
N ALA A 140 20.26 -17.49 17.93
CA ALA A 140 20.18 -18.85 18.47
C ALA A 140 21.36 -19.74 18.03
N VAL A 141 22.60 -19.33 18.31
CA VAL A 141 23.71 -20.27 18.52
C VAL A 141 24.35 -19.91 19.86
N GLY A 142 23.61 -20.19 20.92
CA GLY A 142 24.19 -20.36 22.25
C GLY A 142 25.15 -21.55 22.18
N LYS A 143 26.45 -21.27 22.28
CA LYS A 143 27.39 -22.27 22.77
C LYS A 143 27.41 -22.15 24.29
N ASP A 144 26.42 -22.76 24.92
CA ASP A 144 26.58 -23.22 26.29
C ASP A 144 27.54 -24.42 26.22
N ASP A 145 28.75 -24.26 26.74
CA ASP A 145 29.51 -25.39 27.29
C ASP A 145 30.26 -24.91 28.53
N GLU A 146 29.51 -24.79 29.61
CA GLU A 146 30.02 -24.71 30.96
C GLU A 146 30.26 -26.14 31.46
N GLY A 147 31.52 -26.52 31.72
CA GLY A 147 31.82 -27.59 32.66
C GLY A 147 32.96 -28.55 32.31
N LYS A 148 34.21 -28.17 32.63
CA LYS A 148 35.08 -28.99 33.48
C LYS A 148 36.38 -28.27 33.84
N THR A 149 36.46 -27.79 35.08
CA THR A 149 37.73 -27.69 35.81
C THR A 149 38.17 -29.11 36.18
N ASN A 150 39.43 -29.45 35.94
CA ASN A 150 40.25 -30.40 36.72
C ASN A 150 41.72 -30.30 36.30
N THR A 151 42.58 -30.48 37.29
CA THR A 151 43.98 -30.07 37.41
C THR A 151 44.99 -31.03 36.76
N LYS A 152 46.07 -30.46 36.21
CA LYS A 152 47.49 -30.89 36.22
C LYS A 152 47.92 -32.19 35.48
N GLY A 153 48.82 -32.03 34.48
CA GLY A 153 49.69 -33.12 34.01
C GLY A 153 50.47 -32.88 32.71
N SER A 154 51.66 -32.30 32.82
CA SER A 154 52.91 -32.55 32.06
C SER A 154 52.94 -32.76 30.52
N ASN A 155 53.62 -31.79 29.86
CA ASN A 155 54.70 -31.91 28.86
C ASN A 155 54.50 -32.51 27.44
N LYS A 156 54.95 -31.65 26.51
CA LYS A 156 55.78 -31.89 25.31
C LYS A 156 55.12 -32.15 23.95
N ASP A 157 55.30 -31.11 23.11
CA ASP A 157 56.01 -31.12 21.83
C ASP A 157 55.21 -30.96 20.53
N GLY A 158 55.72 -30.05 19.69
CA GLY A 158 55.61 -30.04 18.23
C GLY A 158 54.27 -29.63 17.60
N GLY A 159 54.24 -28.48 16.91
CA GLY A 159 53.24 -28.28 15.86
C GLY A 159 52.95 -26.85 15.45
N SER A 160 53.84 -26.28 14.64
CA SER A 160 53.68 -25.02 13.91
C SER A 160 52.30 -24.86 13.27
N GLY A 161 51.66 -23.71 13.49
CA GLY A 161 50.34 -23.39 12.94
C GLY A 161 50.35 -23.10 11.43
N LYS A 162 49.18 -23.27 10.80
CA LYS A 162 48.67 -22.35 9.78
C LYS A 162 47.19 -22.59 9.50
N LYS A 163 46.53 -21.47 9.23
CA LYS A 163 45.11 -21.20 9.00
C LYS A 163 44.47 -22.12 7.96
N CYS A 164 43.25 -22.56 8.23
CA CYS A 164 42.32 -23.00 7.20
C CYS A 164 41.42 -21.82 6.84
N GLU A 165 41.66 -21.23 5.68
CA GLU A 165 40.66 -20.47 4.94
C GLU A 165 39.58 -21.44 4.46
N THR A 166 38.32 -21.04 4.53
CA THR A 166 37.26 -21.74 3.79
C THR A 166 36.37 -20.68 3.16
N GLU A 167 36.70 -20.41 1.91
CA GLU A 167 35.91 -19.68 0.94
C GLU A 167 34.77 -20.61 0.48
N VAL A 168 33.52 -20.32 0.83
CA VAL A 168 32.35 -21.04 0.28
C VAL A 168 31.74 -20.18 -0.82
N THR A 169 32.13 -20.48 -2.05
CA THR A 169 31.52 -19.95 -3.28
C THR A 169 30.22 -20.72 -3.57
N ASN A 170 29.07 -20.14 -3.20
CA ASN A 170 27.79 -20.64 -3.70
C ASN A 170 27.53 -20.04 -5.09
N LYS A 171 27.95 -20.76 -6.13
CA LYS A 171 27.51 -20.56 -7.52
C LYS A 171 26.04 -21.02 -7.62
N GLY A 172 25.12 -20.07 -7.44
CA GLY A 172 23.70 -20.23 -7.75
C GLY A 172 23.52 -20.47 -9.25
N LYS A 173 22.92 -21.62 -9.57
CA LYS A 173 22.59 -22.14 -10.89
C LYS A 173 21.58 -21.20 -11.58
N THR A 174 21.98 -20.50 -12.63
CA THR A 174 21.07 -19.81 -13.56
C THR A 174 20.49 -20.83 -14.54
N GLU A 175 19.19 -21.07 -14.49
CA GLU A 175 18.47 -21.81 -15.52
C GLU A 175 18.19 -20.87 -16.70
N THR A 176 18.79 -21.19 -17.84
CA THR A 176 18.64 -20.45 -19.10
C THR A 176 17.46 -21.03 -19.87
N MET A 177 16.57 -20.14 -20.33
CA MET A 177 15.44 -20.43 -21.21
C MET A 177 15.91 -21.00 -22.56
N GLY A 178 15.12 -21.95 -23.10
CA GLY A 178 15.32 -22.50 -24.44
C GLY A 178 14.09 -23.22 -24.97
N SER A 179 13.26 -22.45 -25.68
CA SER A 179 12.48 -22.77 -26.90
C SER A 179 11.69 -24.08 -27.01
N ASN A 180 10.40 -23.96 -27.34
CA ASN A 180 9.88 -24.54 -28.59
C ASN A 180 8.58 -23.86 -29.04
N LYS A 181 8.53 -23.56 -30.34
CA LYS A 181 7.36 -23.16 -31.11
C LYS A 181 6.68 -24.41 -31.68
N ASP A 182 5.47 -24.17 -32.18
CA ASP A 182 4.67 -25.01 -33.11
C ASP A 182 3.94 -26.16 -32.38
N ASP A 183 2.62 -26.36 -32.46
CA ASP A 183 1.71 -26.24 -33.61
C ASP A 183 0.23 -25.96 -33.25
N GLN A 184 -0.53 -25.61 -34.30
CA GLN A 184 -1.94 -25.27 -34.45
C GLN A 184 -3.02 -26.20 -33.86
N PHE A 185 -4.25 -25.66 -33.79
CA PHE A 185 -5.59 -26.18 -34.14
C PHE A 185 -6.60 -25.77 -33.03
N ALA A 186 -7.84 -25.34 -33.25
CA ALA A 186 -8.63 -24.81 -34.36
C ALA A 186 -9.92 -24.25 -33.72
N ASN A 187 -10.61 -23.35 -34.42
CA ASN A 187 -11.94 -22.85 -34.06
C ASN A 187 -12.98 -23.99 -33.99
N ASP A 188 -13.87 -23.90 -33.02
CA ASP A 188 -15.33 -23.73 -33.18
C ASP A 188 -16.11 -24.42 -32.04
N GLY A 189 -17.05 -23.67 -31.47
CA GLY A 189 -18.02 -24.10 -30.47
C GLY A 189 -18.97 -22.95 -30.15
#